data_AF-A0A1F5S4P1-F1
#
_entry.id   AF-A0A1F5S4P1-F1
#
_cell.length_a   1.000
_cell.length_b   1.000
_cell.length_c   1.000
_cell.angle_alpha   90.00
_cell.angle_beta   90.00
_cell.angle_gamma   90.00
#
_symmetry.space_group_name_H-M   'P 1'
#
loop_
_entity.id
_entity.type
_entity.pdbx_description
1 polymer ?
#
loop_
_entity_poly.entity_id
_entity_poly.type
_entity_poly.pdbx_seq_one_letter_code
_entity_poly.pdbx_strand_id
1 'polypeptide(L)'
;MKKSFLLLVCLLAVFICSGCDQKSNTEKLEKNEEAVDISLPDENELDVPQKNNDCESACINYVNKCLTLVPNANQALYNDGVISCMKECIDWDSEKADCMINAIDCPSMTDVCGL
;
A
#
# COMPACT_ATOMS: atom_id res chain seq x y z
N MET A 1 -27.32 -28.99 26.68
CA MET A 1 -26.57 -28.42 27.82
C MET A 1 -25.26 -27.85 27.29
N LYS A 2 -25.34 -26.63 26.75
CA LYS A 2 -24.23 -25.81 26.26
C LYS A 2 -24.18 -24.62 27.23
N LYS A 3 -23.12 -24.48 28.04
CA LYS A 3 -22.77 -23.24 28.80
C LYS A 3 -21.58 -23.38 29.79
N SER A 4 -21.11 -24.59 30.13
CA SER A 4 -20.13 -24.74 31.24
C SER A 4 -18.65 -24.90 30.88
N PHE A 5 -18.22 -24.75 29.63
CA PHE A 5 -16.78 -24.89 29.28
C PHE A 5 -16.05 -23.57 29.01
N LEU A 6 -16.74 -22.43 29.21
CA LEU A 6 -16.26 -21.10 28.84
C LEU A 6 -15.46 -20.37 29.94
N LEU A 7 -15.03 -21.06 31.00
CA LEU A 7 -14.52 -20.40 32.22
C LEU A 7 -13.11 -20.82 32.70
N LEU A 8 -12.39 -21.72 32.00
CA LEU A 8 -11.21 -22.37 32.62
C LEU A 8 -9.82 -22.09 32.02
N VAL A 9 -9.64 -21.20 31.05
CA VAL A 9 -8.27 -20.90 30.52
C VAL A 9 -8.02 -19.40 30.37
N CYS A 10 -8.49 -18.62 31.34
CA CYS A 10 -8.21 -17.18 31.50
C CYS A 10 -6.96 -16.88 32.37
N LEU A 11 -6.05 -17.83 32.62
CA LEU A 11 -5.10 -17.67 33.74
C LEU A 11 -3.60 -17.73 33.47
N LEU A 12 -3.09 -17.98 32.26
CA LEU A 12 -1.63 -18.10 32.08
C LEU A 12 -1.13 -17.59 30.73
N ALA A 13 -0.82 -16.29 30.64
CA ALA A 13 0.29 -15.75 29.84
C ALA A 13 0.46 -14.24 30.07
N VAL A 14 0.67 -13.84 31.34
CA VAL A 14 1.27 -12.54 31.67
C VAL A 14 2.78 -12.73 31.63
N PHE A 15 3.45 -12.45 30.51
CA PHE A 15 4.91 -12.33 30.50
C PHE A 15 5.38 -11.28 29.47
N ILE A 16 5.65 -10.08 30.00
CA ILE A 16 6.80 -9.20 29.71
C ILE A 16 6.95 -8.64 28.28
N CYS A 17 6.47 -7.41 28.09
CA CYS A 17 7.15 -6.43 27.25
C CYS A 17 7.63 -5.26 28.13
N SER A 18 8.92 -5.27 28.44
CA SER A 18 9.66 -4.17 29.08
C SER A 18 10.16 -3.18 28.03
N GLY A 19 9.90 -1.88 28.25
CA GLY A 19 10.69 -0.72 27.77
C GLY A 19 10.72 -0.46 26.26
N CYS A 20 10.73 0.76 25.72
CA CYS A 20 10.94 2.11 26.25
C CYS A 20 9.97 3.04 25.47
N ASP A 21 9.27 3.98 26.08
CA ASP A 21 9.77 5.28 26.55
C ASP A 21 10.50 6.07 25.46
N GLN A 22 9.75 6.90 24.71
CA GLN A 22 10.27 8.21 24.34
C GLN A 22 9.14 9.22 24.15
N LYS A 23 9.01 10.03 25.19
CA LYS A 23 8.40 11.35 25.25
C LYS A 23 8.94 12.25 24.12
N SER A 24 8.06 12.87 23.36
CA SER A 24 8.38 14.14 22.69
C SER A 24 7.22 15.11 22.89
N ASN A 25 7.47 16.09 23.75
CA ASN A 25 6.65 17.27 23.93
C ASN A 25 6.84 18.19 22.72
N THR A 26 5.73 18.79 22.29
CA THR A 26 5.56 20.24 22.11
C THR A 26 6.77 21.06 21.64
N GLU A 27 6.61 21.75 20.50
CA GLU A 27 6.73 23.22 20.34
C GLU A 27 6.79 23.53 18.83
N LYS A 28 5.74 24.16 18.30
CA LYS A 28 5.72 25.60 17.99
C LYS A 28 6.88 26.00 17.05
N LEU A 29 6.61 25.91 15.76
CA LEU A 29 7.47 26.47 14.71
C LEU A 29 7.33 28.00 14.73
N GLU A 30 8.26 28.67 15.41
CA GLU A 30 8.47 30.12 15.32
C GLU A 30 9.90 30.36 14.79
N LYS A 31 9.94 30.87 13.56
CA LYS A 31 10.98 31.62 12.86
C LYS A 31 12.19 32.08 13.69
N ASN A 32 13.40 31.66 13.29
CA ASN A 32 14.54 32.55 13.04
C ASN A 32 15.65 31.87 12.22
N GLU A 33 16.32 32.71 11.43
CA GLU A 33 17.51 32.47 10.64
C GLU A 33 18.72 32.15 11.55
N GLU A 34 19.62 31.24 11.15
CA GLU A 34 21.07 31.49 11.01
C GLU A 34 21.79 30.21 10.53
N ALA A 35 22.83 30.42 9.72
CA ALA A 35 23.52 29.44 8.89
C ALA A 35 24.32 28.38 9.66
N VAL A 36 24.24 27.12 9.22
CA VAL A 36 25.33 26.14 9.35
C VAL A 36 25.42 25.36 8.04
N ASP A 37 26.39 25.76 7.22
CA ASP A 37 26.87 25.02 6.06
C ASP A 37 27.50 23.71 6.54
N ILE A 38 26.75 22.62 6.38
CA ILE A 38 27.29 21.26 6.41
C ILE A 38 26.98 20.66 5.04
N SER A 39 27.91 20.86 4.11
CA SER A 39 27.97 20.11 2.86
C SER A 39 28.23 18.63 3.18
N LEU A 40 27.18 17.83 3.34
CA LEU A 40 27.26 16.36 3.20
C LEU A 40 27.24 16.02 1.70
N PRO A 41 28.04 15.02 1.26
CA PRO A 41 28.12 14.66 -0.14
C PRO A 41 26.76 14.15 -0.64
N ASP A 42 26.32 14.85 -1.69
CA ASP A 42 25.20 14.59 -2.59
C ASP A 42 24.86 13.09 -2.68
N GLU A 43 23.63 12.80 -2.29
CA GLU A 43 22.97 11.55 -2.55
C GLU A 43 23.09 11.28 -4.05
N ASN A 44 23.58 10.11 -4.41
CA ASN A 44 23.46 9.61 -5.77
C ASN A 44 21.96 9.31 -5.97
N GLU A 45 21.16 10.37 -6.12
CA GLU A 45 19.82 10.34 -6.66
C GLU A 45 20.03 9.90 -8.11
N LEU A 46 20.09 8.59 -8.29
CA LEU A 46 19.72 7.97 -9.55
C LEU A 46 18.36 8.56 -9.86
N ASP A 47 18.36 9.54 -10.77
CA ASP A 47 17.22 10.04 -11.51
C ASP A 47 16.60 8.82 -12.20
N VAL A 48 15.87 8.03 -11.42
CA VAL A 48 14.92 7.05 -11.93
C VAL A 48 13.87 7.95 -12.54
N PRO A 49 13.76 8.02 -13.88
CA PRO A 49 12.74 8.84 -14.49
C PRO A 49 11.43 8.45 -13.84
N GLN A 50 10.81 9.40 -13.14
CA GLN A 50 9.54 9.20 -12.48
C GLN A 50 8.52 8.98 -13.59
N LYS A 51 8.41 7.71 -13.97
CA LYS A 51 7.52 7.21 -14.99
C LYS A 51 6.15 7.46 -14.40
N ASN A 52 5.49 8.51 -14.89
CA ASN A 52 4.12 8.86 -14.50
C ASN A 52 3.18 7.76 -15.05
N ASN A 53 3.28 6.57 -14.48
CA ASN A 53 2.30 5.52 -14.66
C ASN A 53 1.23 5.83 -13.62
N ASP A 54 0.02 6.19 -14.04
CA ASP A 54 -1.13 6.33 -13.15
C ASP A 54 -1.59 4.94 -12.64
N CYS A 55 -0.71 4.29 -11.88
CA CYS A 55 -0.90 2.94 -11.36
C CYS A 55 -2.14 2.83 -10.51
N GLU A 56 -2.47 3.87 -9.74
CA GLU A 56 -3.69 3.90 -8.94
C GLU A 56 -4.93 3.75 -9.83
N SER A 57 -5.03 4.54 -10.90
CA SER A 57 -6.12 4.46 -11.87
C SER A 57 -6.18 3.10 -12.56
N ALA A 58 -5.04 2.56 -13.00
CA ALA A 58 -4.94 1.25 -13.63
C ALA A 58 -5.43 0.14 -12.69
N CYS A 59 -4.97 0.17 -11.44
CA CYS A 59 -5.28 -0.85 -10.43
C CYS A 59 -6.70 -0.76 -9.91
N ILE A 60 -7.26 0.45 -9.77
CA ILE A 60 -8.68 0.64 -9.46
C ILE A 60 -9.53 0.09 -10.61
N ASN A 61 -9.16 0.35 -11.87
CA ASN A 61 -9.87 -0.24 -13.00
C ASN A 61 -9.79 -1.77 -12.96
N TYR A 62 -8.60 -2.34 -12.74
CA TYR A 62 -8.43 -3.80 -12.58
C TYR A 62 -9.39 -4.40 -11.56
N VAL A 63 -9.41 -3.91 -10.32
CA VAL A 63 -10.26 -4.52 -9.30
C VAL A 63 -11.75 -4.34 -9.63
N ASN A 64 -12.14 -3.22 -10.25
CA ASN A 64 -13.51 -2.97 -10.68
C ASN A 64 -13.97 -3.87 -11.84
N LYS A 65 -13.07 -4.23 -12.76
CA LYS A 65 -13.41 -5.05 -13.93
C LYS A 65 -13.23 -6.55 -13.68
N CYS A 66 -12.24 -6.94 -12.88
CA CYS A 66 -11.88 -8.33 -12.66
C CYS A 66 -12.42 -8.89 -11.35
N LEU A 67 -12.22 -8.20 -10.21
CA LEU A 67 -12.60 -8.76 -8.91
C LEU A 67 -14.11 -8.71 -8.66
N THR A 68 -14.85 -7.86 -9.39
CA THR A 68 -16.32 -7.90 -9.41
C THR A 68 -16.89 -9.19 -9.98
N LEU A 69 -16.10 -9.94 -10.77
CA LEU A 69 -16.48 -11.24 -11.32
C LEU A 69 -16.26 -12.38 -10.31
N VAL A 70 -15.53 -12.14 -9.23
CA VAL A 70 -15.24 -13.15 -8.20
C VAL A 70 -16.43 -13.25 -7.23
N PRO A 71 -17.07 -14.43 -7.10
CA PRO A 71 -18.18 -14.61 -6.17
C PRO A 71 -17.76 -14.32 -4.73
N ASN A 72 -18.59 -13.56 -4.01
CA ASN A 72 -18.34 -13.15 -2.61
C ASN A 72 -17.08 -12.27 -2.43
N ALA A 73 -16.59 -11.61 -3.48
CA ALA A 73 -15.58 -10.57 -3.33
C ALA A 73 -16.07 -9.50 -2.33
N ASN A 74 -15.25 -9.23 -1.33
CA ASN A 74 -15.53 -8.27 -0.27
C ASN A 74 -14.46 -7.16 -0.30
N GLN A 75 -14.68 -6.09 0.48
CA GLN A 75 -13.78 -4.94 0.48
C GLN A 75 -12.31 -5.31 0.80
N ALA A 76 -12.08 -6.32 1.64
CA ALA A 76 -10.72 -6.76 1.95
C ALA A 76 -10.04 -7.32 0.69
N LEU A 77 -10.74 -8.14 -0.10
CA LEU A 77 -10.20 -8.65 -1.37
C LEU A 77 -9.96 -7.54 -2.40
N TYR A 78 -10.84 -6.53 -2.48
CA TYR A 78 -10.61 -5.36 -3.36
C TYR A 78 -9.34 -4.61 -2.94
N ASN A 79 -9.17 -4.35 -1.64
CA ASN A 79 -7.99 -3.65 -1.13
C ASN A 79 -6.71 -4.45 -1.38
N ASP A 80 -6.73 -5.76 -1.11
CA ASP A 80 -5.60 -6.66 -1.38
C ASP A 80 -5.26 -6.69 -2.88
N GLY A 81 -6.29 -6.69 -3.74
CA GLY A 81 -6.12 -6.62 -5.19
C GLY A 81 -5.47 -5.33 -5.67
N VAL A 82 -5.89 -4.18 -5.14
CA VAL A 82 -5.25 -2.88 -5.44
C VAL A 82 -3.79 -2.90 -4.98
N ILE A 83 -3.53 -3.33 -3.75
CA ILE A 83 -2.17 -3.39 -3.19
C ILE A 83 -1.27 -4.31 -4.03
N SER A 84 -1.77 -5.47 -4.45
CA SER A 84 -1.01 -6.40 -5.29
C SER A 84 -0.73 -5.80 -6.66
N CYS A 85 -1.74 -5.24 -7.32
CA CYS A 85 -1.58 -4.60 -8.62
C CYS A 85 -0.58 -3.43 -8.56
N MET A 86 -0.64 -2.60 -7.52
CA MET A 86 0.28 -1.47 -7.34
C MET A 86 1.74 -1.91 -7.25
N LYS A 87 2.02 -3.07 -6.64
CA LYS A 87 3.38 -3.63 -6.57
C LYS A 87 3.89 -4.05 -7.94
N GLU A 88 3.03 -4.65 -8.76
CA GLU A 88 3.41 -5.06 -10.13
C GLU A 88 3.52 -3.86 -11.07
N CYS A 89 2.67 -2.84 -10.89
CA CYS A 89 2.62 -1.67 -11.74
C CYS A 89 3.91 -0.82 -11.71
N ILE A 90 4.72 -0.94 -10.66
CA ILE A 90 6.05 -0.31 -10.57
C ILE A 90 6.93 -0.71 -11.76
N ASP A 91 6.80 -1.95 -12.23
CA ASP A 91 7.60 -2.48 -13.32
C ASP A 91 6.93 -2.30 -14.70
N TRP A 92 5.68 -1.81 -14.74
CA TRP A 92 4.97 -1.62 -16.00
C TRP A 92 5.54 -0.45 -16.80
N ASP A 93 5.42 -0.55 -18.12
CA ASP A 93 5.54 0.59 -18.98
C ASP A 93 4.29 1.44 -19.08
N SER A 94 4.48 2.67 -19.55
CA SER A 94 3.39 3.63 -19.69
C SER A 94 2.34 3.10 -20.66
N GLU A 95 2.75 2.33 -21.67
CA GLU A 95 1.84 1.67 -22.61
C GLU A 95 0.96 0.64 -21.89
N LYS A 96 1.55 -0.23 -21.07
CA LYS A 96 0.79 -1.19 -20.27
C LYS A 96 -0.10 -0.50 -19.24
N ALA A 97 0.40 0.52 -18.52
CA ALA A 97 -0.39 1.28 -17.57
C ALA A 97 -1.60 1.95 -18.25
N ASP A 98 -1.39 2.62 -19.39
CA ASP A 98 -2.46 3.24 -20.16
C ASP A 98 -3.45 2.20 -20.72
N CYS A 99 -2.97 1.05 -21.20
CA CYS A 99 -3.83 -0.04 -21.64
C CYS A 99 -4.75 -0.49 -20.49
N MET A 100 -4.18 -0.72 -19.31
CA MET A 100 -4.89 -1.14 -18.11
C MET A 100 -5.94 -0.12 -17.65
N ILE A 101 -5.63 1.18 -17.73
CA ILE A 101 -6.58 2.27 -17.43
C ILE A 101 -7.78 2.24 -18.38
N ASN A 102 -7.54 2.00 -19.67
CA ASN A 102 -8.56 2.13 -20.72
C ASN A 102 -9.29 0.81 -21.03
N ALA A 103 -8.82 -0.32 -20.50
CA ALA A 103 -9.45 -1.63 -20.70
C ALA A 103 -10.91 -1.65 -20.22
N ILE A 104 -11.81 -2.12 -21.09
CA ILE A 104 -13.27 -2.06 -20.87
C ILE A 104 -13.79 -3.14 -19.91
N ASP A 105 -13.09 -4.28 -19.88
CA ASP A 105 -13.43 -5.48 -19.13
C ASP A 105 -12.16 -6.26 -18.72
N CYS A 106 -12.35 -7.30 -17.90
CA CYS A 106 -11.24 -8.10 -17.40
C CYS A 106 -10.47 -8.86 -18.51
N PRO A 107 -11.14 -9.49 -19.51
CA PRO A 107 -10.43 -10.12 -20.62
C PRO A 107 -9.54 -9.16 -21.40
N SER A 108 -9.96 -7.90 -21.59
CA SER A 108 -9.11 -6.88 -22.22
C SER A 108 -7.84 -6.62 -21.39
N MET A 109 -7.92 -6.69 -20.06
CA MET A 109 -6.75 -6.53 -19.19
C MET A 109 -5.80 -7.72 -19.28
N THR A 110 -6.32 -8.95 -19.21
CA THR A 110 -5.48 -10.17 -19.19
C THR A 110 -4.94 -10.52 -20.57
N ASP A 111 -5.79 -10.47 -21.60
CA ASP A 111 -5.48 -11.03 -22.90
C ASP A 111 -4.86 -10.00 -23.86
N VAL A 112 -5.18 -8.71 -23.67
CA VAL A 112 -4.68 -7.62 -24.53
C VAL A 112 -3.58 -6.82 -23.82
N CYS A 113 -3.84 -6.33 -22.61
CA CYS A 113 -2.84 -5.56 -21.84
C CYS A 113 -1.79 -6.45 -21.16
N GLY A 114 -2.00 -7.76 -21.15
CA GLY A 114 -1.05 -8.73 -20.60
C GLY A 114 -0.87 -8.61 -19.09
N LEU A 115 -1.95 -8.30 -18.36
CA LEU A 115 -2.00 -8.46 -16.90
C LEU A 115 -1.71 -9.91 -16.53
#